data_AF-A0AAN7ZAI0-F1
#
_entry.id   AF-A0AAN7ZAI0-F1
#
_cell.length_a   1.000
_cell.length_b   1.000
_cell.length_c   1.000
_cell.angle_alpha   90.00
_cell.angle_beta   90.00
_cell.angle_gamma   90.00
#
_symmetry.space_group_name_H-M   'P 1'
#
loop_
_entity.id
_entity.type
_entity.pdbx_description
1 polymer ?
#
loop_
_entity_poly.entity_id
_entity_poly.type
_entity_poly.pdbx_seq_one_letter_code
_entity_poly.pdbx_strand_id
1 'polypeptide(L)'
;MAVIEDVPGIEVTVLVDRKKAIEYEADDELKRSLTKHACPTATKYIESINDASFSIRLDARRDYAWGYKKHALVFETDVDGDFISSKVLSSPKTKTIDGKKRIARSL
;
A
#
# COMPACT_ATOMS: atom_id res chain seq x y z
N MET A 1 0.02 10.55 -1.52
CA MET A 1 1.15 9.69 -1.90
C MET A 1 1.97 9.55 -0.66
N ALA A 2 1.96 8.36 -0.06
CA ALA A 2 2.77 8.09 1.10
C ALA A 2 4.19 7.76 0.66
N VAL A 3 5.16 8.54 1.14
CA VAL A 3 6.58 8.15 1.14
C VAL A 3 6.83 7.54 2.51
N ILE A 4 7.33 6.30 2.54
CA ILE A 4 7.67 5.63 3.78
C ILE A 4 9.06 6.12 4.17
N GLU A 5 9.16 6.94 5.23
CA GLU A 5 10.43 7.53 5.66
C GLU A 5 11.49 6.47 5.98
N ASP A 6 11.05 5.31 6.50
CA ASP A 6 11.92 4.17 6.79
C ASP A 6 12.44 3.46 5.52
N VAL A 7 11.80 3.70 4.37
CA VAL A 7 12.15 3.07 3.09
C VAL A 7 12.19 4.12 1.96
N PRO A 8 13.14 5.07 1.98
CA PRO A 8 13.21 6.17 1.02
C PRO A 8 13.33 5.68 -0.43
N GLY A 9 12.57 6.29 -1.33
CA GLY A 9 12.53 5.90 -2.75
C GLY A 9 11.42 4.91 -3.11
N ILE A 10 10.63 4.48 -2.11
CA ILE A 10 9.38 3.75 -2.31
C ILE A 10 8.18 4.68 -2.11
N GLU A 11 7.29 4.67 -3.08
CA GLU A 11 6.02 5.37 -3.02
C GLU A 11 4.86 4.38 -3.08
N VAL A 12 3.87 4.63 -2.23
CA VAL A 12 2.59 3.92 -2.25
C VAL A 12 1.50 4.93 -2.58
N THR A 13 0.68 4.59 -3.57
CA THR A 13 -0.47 5.39 -3.99
C THR A 13 -1.70 4.50 -4.07
N VAL A 14 -2.73 4.81 -3.31
CA VAL A 14 -4.04 4.17 -3.47
C VAL A 14 -4.82 4.88 -4.58
N LEU A 15 -5.44 4.11 -5.45
CA LEU A 15 -6.30 4.57 -6.52
C LEU A 15 -7.73 4.11 -6.22
N VAL A 16 -8.68 5.04 -6.10
CA VAL A 16 -10.12 4.77 -6.00
C VAL A 16 -10.74 5.08 -7.36
N ASP A 17 -11.44 4.11 -7.95
CA ASP A 17 -11.99 4.18 -9.30
C ASP A 17 -10.96 4.69 -10.34
N ARG A 18 -9.75 4.13 -10.24
CA ARG A 18 -8.59 4.44 -11.11
C ARG A 18 -8.05 5.87 -10.99
N LYS A 19 -8.54 6.66 -10.03
CA LYS A 19 -8.04 8.01 -9.73
C LYS A 19 -7.24 7.99 -8.44
N LYS A 20 -6.18 8.80 -8.37
CA LYS A 20 -5.41 8.97 -7.14
C LYS A 20 -6.33 9.41 -6.02
N ALA A 21 -6.36 8.64 -4.94
CA ALA A 21 -7.15 8.94 -3.77
C ALA A 21 -6.65 10.24 -3.12
N ILE A 22 -7.59 10.97 -2.51
CA ILE A 22 -7.28 12.10 -1.65
C ILE A 22 -6.87 11.53 -0.30
N GLU A 23 -5.72 11.97 0.20
CA GLU A 23 -5.22 11.61 1.52
C GLU A 23 -5.51 12.75 2.49
N TYR A 24 -5.99 12.38 3.68
CA TYR A 24 -6.27 13.27 4.78
C TYR A 24 -5.33 12.97 5.93
N GLU A 25 -4.91 14.00 6.67
CA GLU A 25 -4.08 13.82 7.86
C GLU A 25 -4.91 13.18 8.98
N ALA A 26 -4.36 12.18 9.65
CA ALA A 26 -5.03 11.58 10.80
C ALA A 26 -5.01 12.56 11.98
N ASP A 27 -6.20 12.93 12.48
CA ASP A 27 -6.33 13.72 13.69
C ASP A 27 -6.08 12.89 14.96
N ASP A 28 -6.06 13.56 16.11
CA ASP A 28 -5.82 12.90 17.39
C ASP A 28 -6.95 11.95 17.80
N GLU A 29 -8.17 12.16 17.32
CA GLU A 29 -9.31 11.30 17.61
C GLU A 29 -9.17 9.96 16.88
N LEU A 30 -8.85 10.00 15.58
CA LEU A 30 -8.57 8.82 14.77
C LEU A 30 -7.34 8.08 15.28
N LYS A 31 -6.27 8.79 15.64
CA LYS A 31 -5.08 8.16 16.25
C LYS A 31 -5.45 7.43 17.54
N ARG A 32 -6.29 8.01 18.40
CA ARG A 32 -6.76 7.39 19.65
C ARG A 32 -7.74 6.24 19.42
N SER A 33 -8.53 6.25 18.35
CA SER A 33 -9.39 5.10 18.03
C SER A 33 -8.55 3.91 17.57
N LEU A 34 -7.43 4.19 16.90
CA LEU A 34 -6.51 3.19 16.36
C LEU A 34 -5.53 2.60 17.39
N THR A 35 -5.33 3.22 18.57
CA THR A 35 -4.44 2.69 19.62
C THR A 35 -4.85 1.32 20.17
N LYS A 36 -6.08 0.86 19.89
CA LYS A 36 -6.51 -0.52 20.18
C LYS A 36 -5.87 -1.55 19.24
N HIS A 37 -5.24 -1.14 18.15
CA HIS A 37 -4.52 -2.01 17.22
C HIS A 37 -3.03 -2.05 17.55
N ALA A 38 -2.39 -3.20 17.31
CA ALA A 38 -1.04 -3.52 17.76
C ALA A 38 0.09 -2.63 17.19
N CYS A 39 -0.19 -1.77 16.20
CA CYS A 39 0.79 -0.86 15.59
C CYS A 39 0.12 0.44 15.09
N PRO A 40 -0.14 1.42 15.97
CA PRO A 40 -0.97 2.57 15.66
C PRO A 40 -0.13 3.75 15.19
N THR A 41 0.35 3.71 13.95
CA THR A 41 0.96 4.90 13.32
C THR A 41 0.25 5.22 12.01
N ALA A 42 -1.06 5.44 12.07
CA ALA A 42 -1.76 6.07 10.96
C ALA A 42 -1.38 7.55 10.95
N THR A 43 -0.58 7.93 9.96
CA THR A 43 -0.25 9.33 9.69
C THR A 43 -1.29 9.96 8.77
N LYS A 44 -1.82 9.18 7.81
CA LYS A 44 -2.83 9.60 6.84
C LYS A 44 -3.89 8.53 6.64
N TYR A 45 -5.05 8.95 6.18
CA TYR A 45 -6.15 8.06 5.81
C TYR A 45 -6.79 8.50 4.49
N ILE A 46 -7.57 7.61 3.90
CA ILE A 46 -8.31 7.84 2.66
C ILE A 46 -9.77 7.53 2.95
N GLU A 47 -10.66 8.40 2.49
CA GLU A 47 -12.09 8.13 2.46
C GLU A 47 -12.48 7.64 1.06
N SER A 48 -13.39 6.68 1.02
CA SER A 48 -13.96 6.17 -0.21
C SER A 48 -15.45 5.93 -0.02
N ILE A 49 -16.21 6.11 -1.10
CA ILE A 49 -17.61 5.69 -1.11
C ILE A 49 -17.70 4.17 -1.02
N ASN A 50 -18.78 3.67 -0.43
CA ASN A 50 -19.05 2.24 -0.35
C ASN A 50 -19.06 1.60 -1.75
N ASP A 51 -18.60 0.35 -1.82
CA ASP A 51 -18.49 -0.45 -3.06
C ASP A 51 -17.58 0.12 -4.16
N ALA A 52 -16.84 1.20 -3.89
CA ALA A 52 -15.85 1.70 -4.84
C ALA A 52 -14.71 0.70 -5.03
N SER A 53 -14.24 0.60 -6.26
CA SER A 53 -13.09 -0.23 -6.56
C SER A 53 -11.81 0.49 -6.15
N PHE A 54 -10.89 -0.22 -5.48
CA PHE A 54 -9.57 0.31 -5.20
C PHE A 54 -8.45 -0.55 -5.78
N SER A 55 -7.31 0.10 -6.03
CA SER A 55 -6.05 -0.55 -6.33
C SER A 55 -4.90 0.17 -5.64
N ILE A 56 -3.82 -0.55 -5.35
CA ILE A 56 -2.62 -0.02 -4.73
C ILE A 56 -1.52 0.01 -5.78
N ARG A 57 -1.02 1.20 -6.11
CA ARG A 57 0.13 1.40 -6.98
C ARG A 57 1.39 1.56 -6.12
N LEU A 58 2.38 0.74 -6.46
CA LEU A 58 3.68 0.68 -5.85
C LEU A 58 4.71 1.17 -6.86
N ASP A 59 5.46 2.20 -6.48
CA ASP A 59 6.46 2.82 -7.33
C ASP A 59 7.81 2.76 -6.61
N ALA A 60 8.75 1.97 -7.15
CA ALA A 60 10.14 2.02 -6.73
C ALA A 60 10.92 2.97 -7.65
N ARG A 61 11.39 4.08 -7.09
CA ARG A 61 12.16 5.08 -7.82
C ARG A 61 13.52 4.55 -8.25
N ARG A 62 14.14 5.23 -9.22
CA ARG A 62 15.46 4.84 -9.77
C ARG A 62 16.61 5.00 -8.77
N ASP A 63 16.46 5.93 -7.85
CA ASP A 63 17.39 6.25 -6.77
C ASP A 63 17.19 5.38 -5.52
N TYR A 64 16.22 4.45 -5.52
CA TYR A 64 16.07 3.49 -4.44
C TYR A 64 17.36 2.67 -4.26
N ALA A 65 17.87 2.64 -3.03
CA ALA A 65 19.11 1.95 -2.69
C ALA A 65 18.89 0.43 -2.60
N TRP A 66 18.83 -0.23 -3.75
CA TRP A 66 18.64 -1.68 -3.85
C TRP A 66 19.74 -2.52 -3.17
N GLY A 67 20.85 -1.95 -2.70
CA GLY A 67 21.96 -2.72 -2.14
C GLY A 67 22.76 -3.50 -3.19
N TYR A 68 23.52 -4.50 -2.75
CA TYR A 68 24.43 -5.27 -3.62
C TYR A 68 23.77 -6.53 -4.19
N LYS A 69 23.40 -6.49 -5.49
CA LYS A 69 22.91 -7.60 -6.35
C LYS A 69 21.77 -8.46 -5.78
N LYS A 70 20.72 -8.68 -6.60
CA LYS A 70 19.59 -9.61 -6.33
C LYS A 70 18.71 -9.27 -5.12
N HIS A 71 18.73 -8.04 -4.64
CA HIS A 71 17.74 -7.61 -3.65
C HIS A 71 16.36 -7.42 -4.28
N ALA A 72 15.34 -7.64 -3.47
CA ALA A 72 13.97 -7.41 -3.85
C ALA A 72 13.18 -6.90 -2.64
N LEU A 73 12.11 -6.16 -2.92
CA LEU A 73 11.08 -5.76 -1.98
C LEU A 73 9.84 -6.60 -2.25
N VAL A 74 9.28 -7.16 -1.18
CA VAL A 74 7.99 -7.86 -1.22
C VAL A 74 6.98 -6.96 -0.56
N PHE A 75 5.91 -6.65 -1.28
CA PHE A 75 4.77 -5.90 -0.77
C PHE A 75 3.63 -6.89 -0.61
N GLU A 76 3.16 -7.05 0.62
CA GLU A 76 2.01 -7.86 0.96
C GLU A 76 0.82 -6.93 1.23
N THR A 77 -0.37 -7.38 0.85
CA THR A 77 -1.59 -6.60 1.02
C THR A 77 -2.63 -7.49 1.66
N ASP A 78 -3.00 -7.10 2.87
CA ASP A 78 -4.07 -7.69 3.65
C ASP A 78 -5.24 -6.71 3.73
N VAL A 79 -6.45 -7.22 3.59
CA VAL A 79 -7.70 -6.46 3.71
C VAL A 79 -8.56 -7.19 4.73
N ASP A 80 -8.99 -6.49 5.78
CA ASP A 80 -9.76 -7.07 6.88
C ASP A 80 -9.08 -8.29 7.55
N GLY A 81 -7.74 -8.32 7.53
CA GLY A 81 -6.93 -9.43 8.06
C GLY A 81 -6.74 -10.60 7.09
N ASP A 82 -7.33 -10.54 5.89
CA ASP A 82 -7.17 -11.55 4.84
C ASP A 82 -6.11 -11.12 3.82
N PHE A 83 -5.16 -12.01 3.53
CA PHE A 83 -4.20 -11.81 2.45
C PHE A 83 -4.90 -11.79 1.07
N ILE A 84 -4.69 -10.70 0.33
CA ILE A 84 -5.27 -10.50 -1.01
C ILE A 84 -4.24 -10.76 -2.10
N SER A 85 -3.03 -10.20 -1.96
CA SER A 85 -2.00 -10.27 -2.99
C SER A 85 -0.62 -9.92 -2.44
N SER A 86 0.40 -10.35 -3.19
CA SER A 86 1.76 -9.83 -3.03
C SER A 86 2.38 -9.45 -4.36
N LYS A 87 3.30 -8.46 -4.33
CA LYS A 87 4.11 -8.07 -5.48
C LYS A 87 5.57 -7.99 -5.09
N VAL A 88 6.42 -8.50 -5.98
CA VAL A 88 7.87 -8.39 -5.85
C VAL A 88 8.39 -7.27 -6.75
N LEU A 89 9.11 -6.31 -6.17
CA LEU A 89 9.92 -5.34 -6.89
C LEU A 89 11.40 -5.70 -6.76
N SER A 90 12.13 -5.73 -7.87
CA SER A 90 13.56 -6.11 -7.92
C SER A 90 14.39 -5.16 -8.78
N SER A 91 13.75 -4.08 -9.23
CA SER A 91 14.31 -3.02 -10.06
C SER A 91 13.33 -1.84 -10.03
N PRO A 92 13.78 -0.64 -10.41
CA PRO A 92 12.90 0.52 -10.52
C PRO A 92 11.75 0.25 -11.47
N LYS A 93 10.53 0.15 -10.93
CA LYS A 93 9.32 -0.16 -11.70
C LYS A 93 8.08 0.21 -10.92
N THR A 94 7.00 0.40 -11.67
CA THR A 94 5.64 0.50 -11.17
C THR A 94 4.98 -0.88 -11.15
N LYS A 95 4.27 -1.21 -10.07
CA LYS A 95 3.32 -2.34 -10.01
C LYS A 95 2.00 -1.87 -9.44
N THR A 96 0.93 -2.51 -9.88
CA THR A 96 -0.42 -2.29 -9.33
C THR A 96 -0.95 -3.59 -8.74
N ILE A 97 -1.56 -3.49 -7.57
CA ILE A 97 -2.33 -4.53 -6.90
C ILE A 97 -3.79 -4.12 -7.01
N ASP A 98 -4.59 -4.90 -7.72
CA ASP A 98 -6.03 -4.70 -7.75
C ASP A 98 -6.65 -5.31 -6.50
N GLY A 99 -7.57 -4.60 -5.83
CA GLY A 99 -8.23 -5.04 -4.59
C GLY A 99 -9.17 -6.25 -4.74
N LYS A 100 -9.09 -6.99 -5.85
CA LYS A 100 -9.89 -8.21 -6.05
C LYS A 100 -9.16 -9.40 -5.46
N LYS A 101 -9.78 -10.06 -4.47
CA LYS A 101 -9.31 -11.35 -3.93
C LYS A 101 -8.99 -12.28 -5.08
N ARG A 102 -7.75 -12.78 -5.16
CA ARG A 102 -7.41 -13.83 -6.13
C ARG A 102 -8.20 -15.07 -5.72
N ILE A 103 -9.27 -15.37 -6.45
CA ILE A 103 -9.93 -16.67 -6.33
C ILE A 103 -8.88 -17.69 -6.78
N ALA A 104 -8.38 -18.49 -5.85
CA ALA A 104 -7.52 -19.62 -6.19
C ALA A 104 -8.31 -20.50 -7.17
N ARG A 105 -7.83 -20.66 -8.40
CA ARG A 105 -8.35 -21.70 -9.28
C ARG A 105 -7.94 -23.03 -8.64
N SER A 106 -8.91 -23.78 -8.12
CA SER A 106 -8.71 -25.20 -7.85
C SER A 106 -8.34 -25.87 -9.19
N LEU A 107 -7.17 -26.50 -9.21
CA LEU A 107 -6.82 -27.46 -10.27
C LEU A 107 -7.70 -28.70 -10.16
#